data_AF-A0A353DRR0-F1
#
_entry.id   AF-A0A353DRR0-F1
#
_cell.length_a   1.000
_cell.length_b   1.000
_cell.length_c   1.000
_cell.angle_alpha   90.00
_cell.angle_beta   90.00
_cell.angle_gamma   90.00
#
_symmetry.space_group_name_H-M   'P 1'
#
loop_
_entity.id
_entity.type
_entity.pdbx_description
1 polymer ?
#
loop_
_entity_poly.entity_id
_entity_poly.type
_entity_poly.pdbx_seq_one_letter_code
_entity_poly.pdbx_strand_id
1 'polypeptide(L)'
;DRAFSISGFGTVVTGTLIDGFLSVGQEVEIIPIGLKARIRGLQSHGKSGASFGPGTRVAANLSGIESTQITRGDVLSFPNFIDLSEAFDVRLNVVEDAPNPLRHNMFVTLHTGSSEVVARLRLLEEEEVQPGNTTWA
;
A
#
# COMPACT_ATOMS: atom_id res chain seq x y z
N ASP A 1 -6.42 2.85 1.00
CA ASP A 1 -6.71 4.14 1.68
C ASP A 1 -7.93 4.00 2.59
N ARG A 2 -9.13 3.82 2.05
CA ARG A 2 -10.35 3.62 2.84
C ARG A 2 -11.12 2.39 2.39
N ALA A 3 -11.75 1.70 3.34
CA ALA A 3 -12.70 0.63 3.11
C ALA A 3 -13.98 0.92 3.89
N PHE A 4 -15.14 0.73 3.28
CA PHE A 4 -16.43 0.94 3.92
C PHE A 4 -17.52 0.14 3.21
N SER A 5 -18.62 -0.16 3.90
CA SER A 5 -19.78 -0.80 3.30
C SER A 5 -20.82 0.22 2.85
N ILE A 6 -21.43 -0.02 1.70
CA ILE A 6 -22.61 0.69 1.22
C ILE A 6 -23.79 -0.29 1.22
N SER A 7 -24.90 0.10 1.86
CA SER A 7 -26.11 -0.72 1.91
C SER A 7 -26.59 -1.12 0.51
N GLY A 8 -26.83 -2.41 0.30
CA GLY A 8 -27.23 -2.97 -1.00
C GLY A 8 -26.11 -3.09 -2.05
N PHE A 9 -24.94 -2.49 -1.83
CA PHE A 9 -23.81 -2.53 -2.76
C PHE A 9 -22.68 -3.44 -2.29
N GLY A 10 -22.45 -3.54 -0.99
CA GLY A 10 -21.38 -4.34 -0.38
C GLY A 10 -20.17 -3.50 0.02
N THR A 11 -18.99 -4.13 0.02
CA THR A 11 -17.74 -3.51 0.44
C THR A 11 -17.14 -2.68 -0.68
N VAL A 12 -16.86 -1.41 -0.42
CA VAL A 12 -16.18 -0.51 -1.34
C VAL A 12 -14.82 -0.13 -0.77
N VAL A 13 -13.78 -0.31 -1.57
CA VAL A 13 -12.43 0.15 -1.27
C VAL A 13 -12.06 1.31 -2.19
N THR A 14 -11.24 2.22 -1.68
CA THR A 14 -10.74 3.35 -2.46
C THR A 14 -9.22 3.44 -2.38
N GLY A 15 -8.62 3.84 -3.50
CA GLY A 15 -7.19 4.04 -3.63
C GLY A 15 -6.83 4.65 -4.98
N THR A 16 -5.57 5.04 -5.12
CA THR A 16 -4.99 5.40 -6.42
C THR A 16 -4.38 4.16 -7.03
N LEU A 17 -4.76 3.84 -8.27
CA LEU A 17 -4.19 2.73 -9.00
C LEU A 17 -2.76 3.09 -9.41
N ILE A 18 -1.77 2.39 -8.86
CA ILE A 18 -0.35 2.70 -9.09
C ILE A 18 0.14 2.06 -10.39
N ASP A 19 -0.35 0.86 -10.70
CA ASP A 19 0.03 0.09 -11.88
C ASP A 19 -1.12 -0.85 -12.31
N GLY A 20 -0.98 -1.44 -13.50
CA GLY A 20 -1.93 -2.38 -14.07
C GLY A 20 -3.28 -1.75 -14.46
N PHE A 21 -4.23 -2.62 -14.81
CA PHE A 21 -5.62 -2.23 -15.09
C PHE A 21 -6.57 -3.04 -14.23
N LEU A 22 -7.54 -2.37 -13.61
CA LEU A 22 -8.65 -3.03 -12.93
C LEU A 22 -9.85 -3.07 -13.85
N SER A 23 -10.50 -4.22 -13.96
CA SER A 23 -11.71 -4.40 -14.76
C SER A 23 -12.83 -5.02 -13.94
N VAL A 24 -14.08 -4.67 -14.28
CA VAL A 24 -15.25 -5.29 -13.67
C VAL A 24 -15.27 -6.79 -13.96
N GLY A 25 -15.57 -7.60 -12.95
CA GLY A 25 -15.58 -9.07 -13.03
C GLY A 25 -14.23 -9.72 -12.75
N GLN A 26 -13.16 -8.93 -12.57
CA GLN A 26 -11.83 -9.43 -12.28
C GLN A 26 -11.71 -9.94 -10.84
N GLU A 27 -11.00 -11.07 -10.67
CA GLU A 27 -10.56 -11.55 -9.36
C GLU A 27 -9.35 -10.73 -8.89
N VAL A 28 -9.37 -10.36 -7.62
CA VAL A 28 -8.34 -9.55 -6.97
C VAL A 28 -8.03 -10.14 -5.59
N GLU A 29 -6.89 -9.77 -5.06
CA GLU A 29 -6.42 -10.18 -3.75
C GLU A 29 -6.10 -8.95 -2.91
N ILE A 30 -6.38 -9.05 -1.61
CA ILE A 30 -6.08 -8.00 -0.63
C ILE A 30 -4.89 -8.46 0.19
N ILE A 31 -3.80 -7.72 0.06
CA ILE A 31 -2.50 -7.98 0.67
C ILE A 31 -2.32 -7.02 1.86
N PRO A 32 -1.79 -7.46 3.01
CA PRO A 32 -1.11 -8.74 3.25
C PRO A 32 -2.02 -9.89 3.71
N ILE A 33 -3.33 -9.65 3.94
CA ILE A 33 -4.23 -10.65 4.53
C ILE A 33 -4.50 -11.87 3.61
N GLY A 34 -4.24 -11.77 2.31
CA GLY A 34 -4.40 -12.85 1.34
C GLY A 34 -5.85 -13.17 0.99
N LEU A 35 -6.78 -12.27 1.29
CA LEU A 35 -8.20 -12.49 1.00
C LEU A 35 -8.51 -12.19 -0.46
N LYS A 36 -9.13 -13.16 -1.13
CA LYS A 36 -9.61 -12.99 -2.50
C LYS A 36 -10.97 -12.34 -2.55
N ALA A 37 -11.16 -11.47 -3.53
CA ALA A 37 -12.42 -10.81 -3.80
C ALA A 37 -12.66 -10.69 -5.30
N ARG A 38 -13.88 -10.34 -5.69
CA ARG A 38 -14.23 -10.05 -7.08
C ARG A 38 -14.77 -8.64 -7.24
N ILE A 39 -14.27 -7.93 -8.25
CA ILE A 39 -14.74 -6.58 -8.59
C ILE A 39 -16.13 -6.67 -9.21
N ARG A 40 -17.14 -6.11 -8.54
CA ARG A 40 -18.52 -6.00 -9.06
C ARG A 40 -18.77 -4.70 -9.83
N GLY A 41 -18.00 -3.67 -9.52
CA GLY A 41 -18.16 -2.36 -10.14
C GLY A 41 -16.96 -1.47 -9.84
N LEU A 42 -16.69 -0.56 -10.75
CA LEU A 42 -15.62 0.43 -10.62
C LEU A 42 -16.19 1.82 -10.86
N GLN A 43 -15.75 2.78 -10.08
CA GLN A 43 -16.14 4.18 -10.22
C GLN A 43 -14.94 5.10 -10.02
N SER A 44 -14.87 6.18 -10.79
CA SER A 44 -13.91 7.27 -10.58
C SER A 44 -14.59 8.61 -10.87
N HIS A 45 -14.35 9.63 -10.04
CA HIS A 45 -14.94 10.97 -10.19
C HIS A 45 -16.45 10.98 -10.48
N GLY A 46 -17.20 10.12 -9.77
CA GLY A 46 -18.65 10.02 -9.93
C GLY A 46 -19.12 9.19 -11.13
N LYS A 47 -18.22 8.73 -12.01
CA LYS A 47 -18.56 7.97 -13.23
C LYS A 47 -18.19 6.50 -13.09
N SER A 48 -19.14 5.62 -13.41
CA SER A 48 -18.87 4.18 -13.53
C SER A 48 -18.06 3.88 -14.78
N GLY A 49 -17.17 2.90 -14.70
CA GLY A 49 -16.33 2.46 -15.82
C GLY A 49 -16.17 0.94 -15.83
N ALA A 50 -15.98 0.37 -17.03
CA ALA A 50 -15.70 -1.06 -17.17
C ALA A 50 -14.26 -1.40 -16.76
N SER A 51 -13.33 -0.46 -16.96
CA SER A 51 -11.92 -0.60 -16.61
C SER A 51 -11.30 0.77 -16.30
N PHE A 52 -10.29 0.78 -15.42
CA PHE A 52 -9.46 1.95 -15.14
C PHE A 52 -7.97 1.56 -15.11
N GLY A 53 -7.12 2.47 -15.58
CA GLY A 53 -5.67 2.32 -15.61
C GLY A 53 -4.93 3.18 -14.58
N PRO A 54 -3.58 3.12 -14.57
CA PRO A 54 -2.74 3.75 -13.56
C PRO A 54 -2.92 5.27 -13.47
N GLY A 55 -2.63 5.83 -12.29
CA GLY A 55 -2.82 7.25 -11.97
C GLY A 55 -4.27 7.64 -11.65
N THR A 56 -5.22 6.71 -11.77
CA THR A 56 -6.64 6.97 -11.51
C THR A 56 -6.98 6.70 -10.05
N ARG A 57 -7.70 7.61 -9.39
CA ARG A 57 -8.34 7.32 -8.10
C ARG A 57 -9.63 6.52 -8.35
N VAL A 58 -9.66 5.28 -7.87
CA VAL A 58 -10.74 4.33 -8.15
C VAL A 58 -11.43 3.94 -6.85
N ALA A 59 -12.75 3.86 -6.90
CA ALA A 59 -13.57 3.14 -5.94
C ALA A 59 -13.94 1.79 -6.55
N ALA A 60 -13.53 0.71 -5.91
CA ALA A 60 -13.82 -0.65 -6.34
C ALA A 60 -14.85 -1.28 -5.39
N ASN A 61 -15.99 -1.68 -5.93
CA ASN A 61 -16.97 -2.50 -5.22
C ASN A 61 -16.52 -3.97 -5.27
N LEU A 62 -16.27 -4.54 -4.10
CA LEU A 62 -15.75 -5.88 -3.90
C LEU A 62 -16.83 -6.81 -3.34
N SER A 63 -16.69 -8.08 -3.70
CA SER A 63 -17.54 -9.15 -3.21
C SER A 63 -16.76 -10.32 -2.67
N GLY A 64 -17.38 -11.02 -1.71
CA GLY A 64 -16.72 -12.09 -0.96
C GLY A 64 -15.96 -11.61 0.27
N ILE A 65 -16.00 -10.30 0.58
CA ILE A 65 -15.31 -9.72 1.73
C ILE A 65 -16.12 -8.61 2.39
N GLU A 66 -16.02 -8.50 3.71
CA GLU A 66 -16.56 -7.41 4.52
C GLU A 66 -15.54 -6.28 4.71
N SER A 67 -16.00 -5.03 4.80
CA SER A 67 -15.09 -3.90 4.99
C SER A 67 -14.34 -3.93 6.33
N THR A 68 -14.88 -4.64 7.32
CA THR A 68 -14.27 -4.88 8.64
C THR A 68 -13.01 -5.74 8.57
N GLN A 69 -12.83 -6.50 7.48
CA GLN A 69 -11.66 -7.34 7.23
C GLN A 69 -10.53 -6.60 6.50
N ILE A 70 -10.76 -5.35 6.09
CA ILE A 70 -9.82 -4.55 5.30
C ILE A 70 -9.37 -3.37 6.14
N THR A 71 -8.06 -3.20 6.25
CA THR A 71 -7.46 -2.10 7.02
C THR A 71 -6.83 -1.07 6.08
N ARG A 72 -6.73 0.18 6.54
CA ARG A 72 -5.92 1.18 5.84
C ARG A 72 -4.46 0.71 5.81
N GLY A 73 -3.88 0.67 4.62
CA GLY A 73 -2.53 0.13 4.41
C GLY A 73 -2.56 -1.11 3.51
N ASP A 74 -3.68 -1.84 3.51
CA ASP A 74 -3.86 -2.99 2.63
C ASP A 74 -3.84 -2.57 1.15
N VAL A 75 -3.29 -3.45 0.33
CA VAL A 75 -3.11 -3.27 -1.12
C VAL A 75 -4.03 -4.22 -1.86
N LEU A 76 -4.82 -3.67 -2.77
CA LEU A 76 -5.58 -4.46 -3.74
C LEU A 76 -4.67 -4.77 -4.93
N SER A 77 -4.47 -6.05 -5.22
CA SER A 77 -3.58 -6.51 -6.29
C SER A 77 -4.22 -7.64 -7.12
N PHE A 78 -3.56 -8.06 -8.19
CA PHE A 78 -3.88 -9.32 -8.83
C PHE A 78 -3.44 -10.48 -7.92
N PRO A 79 -4.17 -11.61 -7.94
CA PRO A 79 -3.80 -12.77 -7.15
C PRO A 79 -2.36 -13.22 -7.44
N ASN A 80 -1.59 -13.51 -6.38
CA ASN A 80 -0.20 -13.97 -6.45
C ASN A 80 0.78 -13.02 -7.18
N PHE A 81 0.47 -11.72 -7.24
CA PHE A 81 1.36 -10.75 -7.91
C PHE A 81 2.43 -10.17 -6.97
N ILE A 82 2.17 -10.12 -5.68
CA ILE A 82 3.06 -9.52 -4.68
C ILE A 82 3.50 -10.60 -3.70
N ASP A 83 4.81 -10.85 -3.65
CA ASP A 83 5.43 -11.63 -2.58
C ASP A 83 5.59 -10.75 -1.33
N LEU A 84 5.21 -11.30 -0.18
CA LEU A 84 5.34 -10.61 1.10
C LEU A 84 6.78 -10.72 1.61
N SER A 85 7.30 -9.61 2.14
CA SER A 85 8.59 -9.56 2.81
C SER A 85 8.50 -8.74 4.11
N GLU A 86 9.29 -9.14 5.09
CA GLU A 86 9.46 -8.43 6.37
C GLU A 86 10.69 -7.51 6.35
N ALA A 87 11.53 -7.59 5.31
CA ALA A 87 12.74 -6.80 5.15
C ALA A 87 13.03 -6.51 3.68
N PHE A 88 13.65 -5.37 3.42
CA PHE A 88 14.12 -4.97 2.09
C PHE A 88 15.28 -4.00 2.25
N ASP A 89 16.23 -4.06 1.33
CA ASP A 89 17.37 -3.15 1.32
C ASP A 89 16.98 -1.84 0.66
N VAL A 90 17.50 -0.74 1.18
CA VAL A 90 17.22 0.62 0.71
C VAL A 90 18.50 1.43 0.60
N ARG A 91 18.51 2.34 -0.37
CA ARG A 91 19.45 3.46 -0.36
C ARG A 91 18.78 4.64 0.32
N LEU A 92 19.19 4.91 1.55
CA LEU A 92 18.64 6.00 2.36
C LEU A 92 19.39 7.29 2.07
N ASN A 93 18.63 8.37 1.86
CA ASN A 93 19.14 9.74 1.90
C ASN A 93 18.59 10.41 3.16
N VAL A 94 19.48 10.83 4.06
CA VAL A 94 19.09 11.55 5.27
C VAL A 94 18.98 13.03 4.93
N VAL A 95 17.82 13.63 5.19
CA VAL A 95 17.60 15.06 4.94
C VAL A 95 18.55 15.91 5.79
N GLU A 96 19.03 17.04 5.25
CA GLU A 96 20.03 17.91 5.91
C GLU A 96 19.54 18.51 7.23
N ASP A 97 18.23 18.75 7.34
CA ASP A 97 17.57 19.33 8.51
C ASP A 97 17.07 18.26 9.51
N ALA A 98 17.47 17.00 9.32
CA ALA A 98 17.13 15.93 10.26
C ALA A 98 17.69 16.29 11.66
N PRO A 99 16.85 16.28 12.71
CA PRO A 99 17.26 16.78 14.02
C PRO A 99 18.29 15.89 14.72
N ASN A 100 18.40 14.62 14.32
CA ASN A 100 19.33 13.65 14.89
C ASN A 100 19.89 12.75 13.78
N PRO A 101 21.12 12.25 13.93
CA PRO A 101 21.67 11.19 13.09
C PRO A 101 20.83 9.91 13.14
N LEU A 102 20.85 9.14 12.06
CA LEU A 102 20.29 7.80 12.04
C LEU A 102 21.29 6.82 12.64
N ARG A 103 20.86 5.98 13.58
CA ARG A 103 21.72 4.98 14.23
C ARG A 103 21.31 3.57 13.83
N HIS A 104 22.29 2.69 13.71
CA HIS A 104 22.04 1.27 13.50
C HIS A 104 21.12 0.72 14.60
N ASN A 105 20.20 -0.17 14.22
CA ASN A 105 19.17 -0.76 15.08
C ASN A 105 18.13 0.20 15.69
N MET A 106 18.07 1.47 15.28
CA MET A 106 17.00 2.35 15.75
C MET A 106 15.64 1.97 15.16
N PHE A 107 14.58 2.25 15.91
CA PHE A 107 13.22 2.16 15.39
C PHE A 107 12.89 3.41 14.59
N VAL A 108 12.30 3.20 13.41
CA VAL A 108 11.83 4.25 12.52
C VAL A 108 10.38 3.97 12.14
N THR A 109 9.64 5.03 11.79
CA THR A 109 8.34 4.87 11.16
C THR A 109 8.53 4.79 9.66
N LEU A 110 8.23 3.63 9.08
CA LEU A 110 8.22 3.44 7.64
C LEU A 110 6.85 3.80 7.08
N HIS A 111 6.82 4.75 6.16
CA HIS A 111 5.64 5.08 5.38
C HIS A 111 5.74 4.42 4.00
N THR A 112 4.74 3.60 3.64
CA THR A 112 4.66 2.96 2.32
C THR A 112 3.23 2.98 1.80
N GLY A 113 3.02 3.59 0.63
CA GLY A 113 1.67 3.81 0.09
C GLY A 113 0.76 4.54 1.08
N SER A 114 -0.30 3.87 1.55
CA SER A 114 -1.19 4.39 2.62
C SER A 114 -0.95 3.74 3.98
N SER A 115 0.09 2.93 4.13
CA SER A 115 0.48 2.25 5.37
C SER A 115 1.54 3.03 6.14
N GLU A 116 1.54 2.84 7.45
CA GLU A 116 2.53 3.36 8.39
C GLU A 116 2.83 2.24 9.38
N VAL A 117 4.10 1.83 9.47
CA VAL A 117 4.53 0.73 10.35
C VAL A 117 5.82 1.10 11.05
N VAL A 118 5.99 0.63 12.29
CA VAL A 118 7.27 0.71 12.98
C VAL A 118 8.19 -0.35 12.39
N ALA A 119 9.35 0.09 11.90
CA ALA A 119 10.40 -0.74 11.34
C ALA A 119 11.69 -0.57 12.15
N ARG A 120 12.61 -1.53 12.00
CA ARG A 120 13.96 -1.46 12.58
C ARG A 120 14.96 -1.18 11.47
N LEU A 121 15.70 -0.09 11.60
CA LEU A 121 16.71 0.32 10.63
C LEU A 121 18.01 -0.49 10.82
N ARG A 122 18.54 -1.09 9.75
CA ARG A 122 19.80 -1.84 9.76
C ARG A 122 20.79 -1.25 8.77
N LEU A 123 21.55 -0.25 9.22
CA LEU A 123 22.64 0.30 8.42
C LEU A 123 23.65 -0.80 8.04
N LEU A 124 24.03 -0.86 6.76
CA LEU A 124 24.90 -1.91 6.19
C LEU A 124 26.36 -1.49 6.08
N GLU A 125 26.62 -0.18 6.02
CA GLU A 125 27.97 0.38 5.78
C GLU A 125 28.59 0.98 7.05
N GLU A 126 27.76 1.56 7.92
CA GLU A 126 28.18 2.36 9.07
C GLU A 126 27.25 2.12 10.27
N GLU A 127 27.67 2.52 11.48
CA GLU A 127 26.83 2.42 12.69
C GLU A 127 25.96 3.67 12.91
N GLU A 128 26.30 4.79 12.26
CA GLU A 128 25.58 6.06 12.37
C GLU A 128 25.72 6.88 11.09
N VAL A 129 24.64 7.51 10.62
CA VAL A 129 24.61 8.36 9.41
C VAL A 129 24.13 9.75 9.77
N GLN A 130 24.97 10.74 9.45
CA GLN A 130 24.67 12.16 9.69
C GLN A 130 23.61 12.72 8.72
N PRO A 131 22.87 13.76 9.11
CA PRO A 131 22.04 14.54 8.19
C PRO A 131 22.80 14.98 6.93
N GLY A 132 22.16 14.88 5.76
CA GLY A 132 22.75 15.22 4.46
C GLY A 132 23.52 14.08 3.77
N ASN A 133 23.77 12.96 4.46
CA ASN A 133 24.49 11.83 3.88
C ASN A 133 23.55 10.76 3.28
N THR A 134 24.12 9.89 2.47
CA THR A 134 23.46 8.74 1.83
C THR A 134 24.14 7.46 2.27
N THR A 135 23.38 6.39 2.53
CA THR A 135 23.90 5.07 2.90
C THR A 135 23.01 3.93 2.41
N TRP A 136 23.55 2.71 2.40
CA TRP A 136 22.75 1.48 2.31
C TRP A 136 22.29 0.98 3.68
N ALA A 137 21.02 0.60 3.78
CA ALA A 137 20.39 0.12 5.01
C ALA A 137 19.24 -0.87 4.76
#